data_AF-A0A382P8T1-F1
#
_entry.id   AF-A0A382P8T1-F1
#
_cell.length_a   1.000
_cell.length_b   1.000
_cell.length_c   1.000
_cell.angle_alpha   90.00
_cell.angle_beta   90.00
_cell.angle_gamma   90.00
#
_symmetry.space_group_name_H-M   'P 1'
#
loop_
_entity.id
_entity.type
_entity.pdbx_description
1 polymer ?
#
loop_
_entity_poly.entity_id
_entity_poly.type
_entity_poly.pdbx_seq_one_letter_code
_entity_poly.pdbx_strand_id
1 'polypeptide(L)'
;MINLNDFRKNIYHNYGVKECPHYSEDGVIKKIFYEIGLENKPFTIEFGETRSLGTTTRAFRIGYLARAAYFVGNIDFYSKILNIFDVLKTTLLTRNIKYLKFLMNMPFIFFVKPENIVDLFDKILAKERINRNNIDILTIDIDSYDYYCVKKLLEHEYKPRLFIVEY
;
A
#
# COMPACT_ATOMS: atom_id res chain seq x y z
N MET A 1 -12.02 0.28 -24.65
CA MET A 1 -10.97 0.77 -23.75
C MET A 1 -11.65 1.31 -22.49
N ILE A 2 -11.30 0.85 -21.29
CA ILE A 2 -11.87 1.38 -20.05
C ILE A 2 -11.28 2.78 -19.85
N ASN A 3 -12.12 3.81 -19.76
CA ASN A 3 -11.66 5.15 -19.40
C ASN A 3 -11.55 5.24 -17.87
N LEU A 4 -10.33 5.23 -17.35
CA LEU A 4 -10.08 5.25 -15.91
C LEU A 4 -10.56 6.57 -15.25
N ASN A 5 -10.67 7.66 -16.01
CA ASN A 5 -11.13 8.94 -15.48
C ASN A 5 -12.56 8.87 -14.94
N ASP A 6 -13.41 8.02 -15.52
CA ASP A 6 -14.81 7.86 -15.10
C ASP A 6 -14.94 7.25 -13.70
N PHE A 7 -13.85 6.65 -13.20
CA PHE A 7 -13.80 5.98 -11.91
C PHE A 7 -13.03 6.77 -10.84
N ARG A 8 -12.50 7.96 -11.17
CA ARG A 8 -11.74 8.77 -10.21
C ARG A 8 -12.62 9.22 -9.05
N LYS A 9 -12.30 8.78 -7.84
CA LYS A 9 -13.03 9.05 -6.60
C LYS A 9 -12.08 8.99 -5.42
N ASN A 10 -12.37 9.78 -4.38
CA ASN A 10 -11.69 9.70 -3.09
C ASN A 10 -12.57 8.92 -2.12
N ILE A 11 -12.10 7.77 -1.65
CA ILE A 11 -12.86 6.86 -0.81
C ILE A 11 -12.10 6.71 0.51
N TYR A 12 -12.79 6.87 1.64
CA TYR A 12 -12.17 6.83 2.98
C TYR A 12 -11.10 7.92 3.25
N HIS A 13 -11.03 8.97 2.44
CA HIS A 13 -10.09 10.09 2.63
C HIS A 13 -10.21 10.74 4.03
N ASN A 14 -11.42 10.76 4.60
CA ASN A 14 -11.72 11.31 5.94
C ASN A 14 -11.65 10.30 7.11
N TYR A 15 -11.22 9.07 6.87
CA TYR A 15 -11.21 8.02 7.90
C TYR A 15 -9.97 8.08 8.81
N GLY A 16 -8.90 8.75 8.38
CA GLY A 16 -7.76 9.10 9.23
C GLY A 16 -8.03 10.32 10.11
N VAL A 17 -7.22 10.53 11.15
CA VAL A 17 -7.26 11.73 12.01
C VAL A 17 -7.10 13.00 11.18
N LYS A 18 -6.19 12.95 10.20
CA LYS A 18 -6.08 13.96 9.15
C LYS A 18 -6.68 13.39 7.87
N GLU A 19 -7.37 14.27 7.14
CA GLU A 19 -7.76 13.99 5.76
C GLU A 19 -6.52 13.71 4.93
N CYS A 20 -6.64 12.78 3.99
CA CYS A 20 -5.56 12.47 3.07
C CYS A 20 -5.75 13.14 1.72
N PRO A 21 -4.64 13.34 0.97
CA PRO A 21 -4.69 14.03 -0.30
C PRO A 21 -5.67 13.36 -1.27
N HIS A 22 -6.33 14.19 -2.08
CA HIS A 22 -7.41 13.77 -2.96
C HIS A 22 -6.90 13.27 -4.32
N TYR A 23 -5.97 12.32 -4.34
CA TYR A 23 -5.38 11.77 -5.57
C TYR A 23 -6.44 11.16 -6.52
N SER A 24 -7.61 10.81 -5.96
CA SER A 24 -8.77 10.30 -6.68
C SER A 24 -8.55 8.94 -7.34
N GLU A 25 -7.54 8.21 -6.89
CA GLU A 25 -7.14 6.90 -7.44
C GLU A 25 -7.92 5.74 -6.82
N ASP A 26 -8.54 5.92 -5.66
CA ASP A 26 -9.24 4.86 -4.93
C ASP A 26 -10.30 4.15 -5.78
N GLY A 27 -11.10 4.93 -6.52
CA GLY A 27 -12.14 4.38 -7.39
C GLY A 27 -11.57 3.68 -8.63
N VAL A 28 -10.41 4.13 -9.11
CA VAL A 28 -9.67 3.50 -10.22
C VAL A 28 -9.13 2.14 -9.77
N ILE A 29 -8.46 2.09 -8.62
CA ILE A 29 -7.92 0.85 -8.04
C ILE A 29 -9.05 -0.15 -7.83
N LYS A 30 -10.18 0.28 -7.24
CA LYS A 30 -11.36 -0.60 -7.08
C LYS A 30 -11.88 -1.14 -8.40
N LYS A 31 -11.91 -0.32 -9.46
CA LYS A 31 -12.36 -0.78 -10.78
C LYS A 31 -11.39 -1.79 -11.38
N ILE A 32 -10.08 -1.59 -11.23
CA ILE A 32 -9.06 -2.55 -11.69
C ILE A 32 -9.28 -3.91 -11.03
N PHE A 33 -9.37 -3.97 -9.70
CA PHE A 33 -9.57 -5.24 -8.99
C PHE A 33 -10.95 -5.87 -9.18
N TYR A 34 -11.96 -5.09 -9.55
CA TYR A 34 -13.23 -5.64 -10.02
C TYR A 34 -13.07 -6.44 -11.31
N GLU A 35 -12.21 -6.00 -12.23
CA GLU A 35 -11.98 -6.68 -13.53
C GLU A 35 -10.99 -7.83 -13.43
N ILE A 36 -9.88 -7.67 -12.69
CA ILE A 36 -8.77 -8.65 -12.66
C ILE A 36 -8.86 -9.64 -11.49
N GLY A 37 -9.77 -9.42 -10.54
CA GLY A 37 -9.89 -10.18 -9.30
C GLY A 37 -8.75 -9.94 -8.30
N LEU A 38 -8.92 -10.43 -7.08
CA LEU A 38 -7.95 -10.32 -5.99
C LEU A 38 -7.66 -11.67 -5.35
N GLU A 39 -6.53 -11.77 -4.65
CA GLU A 39 -6.23 -12.94 -3.82
C GLU A 39 -7.18 -13.09 -2.63
N ASN A 40 -7.35 -14.32 -2.13
CA ASN A 40 -8.17 -14.59 -0.94
C ASN A 40 -7.65 -13.85 0.32
N LYS A 41 -6.34 -13.58 0.38
CA LYS A 41 -5.68 -12.86 1.47
C LYS A 41 -4.87 -11.71 0.90
N PRO A 42 -5.53 -10.61 0.53
CA PRO A 42 -4.90 -9.60 -0.28
C PRO A 42 -3.72 -8.94 0.44
N PHE A 43 -2.68 -8.62 -0.31
CA PHE A 43 -1.42 -8.10 0.19
C PHE A 43 -0.85 -6.99 -0.67
N THR A 44 -0.43 -5.92 -0.02
CA THR A 44 0.17 -4.76 -0.67
C THR A 44 1.58 -4.49 -0.14
N ILE A 45 2.45 -3.97 -1.00
CA ILE A 45 3.74 -3.42 -0.62
C ILE A 45 3.75 -1.96 -1.09
N GLU A 46 4.10 -1.04 -0.20
CA GLU A 46 4.05 0.40 -0.49
C GLU A 46 5.29 1.10 0.08
N PHE A 47 5.91 1.92 -0.77
CA PHE A 47 7.06 2.75 -0.44
C PHE A 47 6.66 4.23 -0.45
N GLY A 48 7.39 5.06 0.31
CA GLY A 48 7.18 6.52 0.36
C GLY A 48 6.16 6.98 1.39
N GLU A 49 5.28 6.08 1.82
CA GLU A 49 4.12 6.46 2.63
C GLU A 49 4.36 6.36 4.15
N THR A 50 4.30 7.50 4.83
CA THR A 50 4.42 7.62 6.29
C THR A 50 3.17 7.17 7.05
N ARG A 51 2.08 6.84 6.36
CA ARG A 51 0.82 6.39 6.94
C ARG A 51 0.57 4.89 6.77
N SER A 52 0.34 4.21 7.88
CA SER A 52 -0.03 2.79 8.00
C SER A 52 -1.33 2.45 7.29
N LEU A 53 -2.19 3.41 6.94
CA LEU A 53 -3.34 3.25 6.05
C LEU A 53 -3.10 4.06 4.77
N GLY A 54 -1.99 3.76 4.09
CA GLY A 54 -1.34 4.60 3.09
C GLY A 54 -2.26 5.32 2.11
N THR A 55 -1.89 6.51 1.65
CA THR A 55 -2.78 7.38 0.89
C THR A 55 -3.26 6.73 -0.41
N THR A 56 -2.34 6.11 -1.16
CA THR A 56 -2.61 5.47 -2.46
C THR A 56 -3.43 4.19 -2.31
N THR A 57 -3.09 3.31 -1.36
CA THR A 57 -3.76 2.01 -1.21
C THR A 57 -4.88 1.98 -0.17
N ARG A 58 -5.22 3.12 0.45
CA ARG A 58 -6.17 3.22 1.58
C ARG A 58 -7.47 2.49 1.31
N ALA A 59 -8.16 2.85 0.23
CA ALA A 59 -9.49 2.31 0.00
C ALA A 59 -9.48 0.84 -0.34
N PHE A 60 -8.43 0.36 -1.01
CA PHE A 60 -8.22 -1.06 -1.23
C PHE A 60 -8.04 -1.78 0.12
N ARG A 61 -7.18 -1.27 0.99
CA ARG A 61 -6.87 -1.92 2.26
C ARG A 61 -8.04 -1.93 3.24
N ILE A 62 -8.73 -0.80 3.41
CA ILE A 62 -9.95 -0.73 4.23
C ILE A 62 -11.04 -1.62 3.62
N GLY A 63 -11.29 -1.50 2.30
CA GLY A 63 -12.36 -2.23 1.62
C GLY A 63 -12.20 -3.75 1.64
N TYR A 64 -10.97 -4.25 1.52
CA TYR A 64 -10.67 -5.69 1.45
C TYR A 64 -9.99 -6.26 2.70
N LEU A 65 -9.83 -5.46 3.76
CA LEU A 65 -9.03 -5.82 4.94
C LEU A 65 -7.64 -6.35 4.55
N ALA A 66 -6.99 -5.75 3.54
CA ALA A 66 -5.72 -6.26 3.01
C ALA A 66 -4.55 -6.06 3.98
N ARG A 67 -3.64 -7.04 4.02
CA ARG A 67 -2.37 -6.93 4.74
C ARG A 67 -1.41 -6.02 3.95
N ALA A 68 -0.43 -5.43 4.61
CA ALA A 68 0.56 -4.62 3.93
C ALA A 68 1.93 -4.60 4.59
N ALA A 69 2.95 -4.36 3.78
CA ALA A 69 4.28 -3.93 4.22
C ALA A 69 4.54 -2.50 3.72
N TYR A 70 4.90 -1.62 4.65
CA TYR A 70 5.14 -0.20 4.38
C TYR A 70 6.59 0.16 4.67
N PHE A 71 7.20 0.94 3.80
CA PHE A 71 8.57 1.38 3.95
C PHE A 71 8.73 2.87 3.67
N VAL A 72 9.50 3.53 4.53
CA VAL A 72 9.78 4.96 4.45
C VAL A 72 11.24 5.24 4.71
N GLY A 73 11.79 6.29 4.08
CA GLY A 73 13.14 6.74 4.37
C GLY A 73 13.29 7.29 5.79
N ASN A 74 12.24 7.91 6.34
CA ASN A 74 12.20 8.43 7.69
C ASN A 74 10.75 8.56 8.20
N ILE A 75 10.54 8.53 9.52
CA ILE A 75 9.25 8.83 10.15
C ILE A 75 9.46 9.36 11.58
N ASP A 76 8.86 10.52 11.86
CA ASP A 76 8.93 11.16 13.17
C ASP A 76 7.97 10.52 14.18
N PHE A 77 8.15 10.88 15.46
CA PHE A 77 7.32 10.36 16.54
C PHE A 77 5.84 10.76 16.41
N TYR A 78 5.58 11.97 15.92
CA TYR A 78 4.23 12.46 15.69
C TYR A 78 3.48 11.62 14.66
N SER A 79 4.12 11.27 13.54
CA SER A 79 3.55 10.42 12.49
C SER A 79 3.31 8.99 12.99
N LYS A 80 4.21 8.44 13.81
CA LYS A 80 3.99 7.14 14.48
C LYS A 80 2.72 7.15 15.33
N ILE A 81 2.50 8.22 16.10
CA ILE A 81 1.28 8.37 16.91
C ILE A 81 0.03 8.51 16.03
N LEU A 82 0.10 9.35 14.99
CA LEU A 82 -1.03 9.55 14.08
C LEU A 82 -1.48 8.24 13.42
N ASN A 83 -0.54 7.35 13.09
CA ASN A 83 -0.86 6.04 12.55
C ASN A 83 -1.70 5.18 13.49
N ILE A 84 -1.37 5.17 14.78
CA ILE A 84 -2.15 4.45 15.78
C ILE A 84 -3.56 5.03 15.86
N PHE A 85 -3.68 6.36 15.92
CA PHE A 85 -4.98 7.02 15.99
C PHE A 85 -5.81 6.86 14.73
N ASP A 86 -5.22 6.80 13.54
CA ASP A 86 -5.93 6.49 12.30
C ASP A 86 -6.61 5.13 12.36
N VAL A 87 -5.89 4.11 12.85
CA VAL A 87 -6.44 2.76 12.97
C VAL A 87 -7.57 2.72 14.01
N LEU A 88 -7.40 3.41 15.14
CA LEU A 88 -8.44 3.52 16.17
C LEU A 88 -9.68 4.26 15.65
N LYS A 89 -9.50 5.40 14.98
CA LYS A 89 -10.59 6.19 14.38
C LYS A 89 -11.31 5.37 13.32
N THR A 90 -10.59 4.70 12.43
CA THR A 90 -11.16 3.81 11.41
C THR A 90 -11.99 2.70 12.06
N THR A 91 -11.46 2.06 13.10
CA THR A 91 -12.15 1.01 13.86
C THR A 91 -13.45 1.53 14.49
N LEU A 92 -13.42 2.73 15.08
CA LEU A 92 -14.58 3.37 15.70
C LEU A 92 -15.65 3.76 14.68
N LEU A 93 -15.25 4.46 13.62
CA LEU A 93 -16.17 4.93 12.57
C LEU A 93 -16.89 3.77 11.86
N THR A 94 -16.17 2.67 11.62
CA THR A 94 -16.72 1.49 10.96
C THR A 94 -17.40 0.52 11.91
N ARG A 95 -17.24 0.71 13.23
CA ARG A 95 -17.70 -0.21 14.29
C ARG A 95 -17.24 -1.65 14.07
N ASN A 96 -16.04 -1.83 13.52
CA ASN A 96 -15.51 -3.15 13.16
C ASN A 96 -14.10 -3.35 13.72
N ILE A 97 -14.02 -4.18 14.76
CA ILE A 97 -12.76 -4.46 15.48
C ILE A 97 -11.69 -5.13 14.61
N LYS A 98 -12.07 -5.74 13.47
CA LYS A 98 -11.11 -6.37 12.55
C LYS A 98 -10.08 -5.37 12.02
N TYR A 99 -10.40 -4.09 11.99
CA TYR A 99 -9.47 -3.04 11.53
C TYR A 99 -8.30 -2.80 12.49
N LEU A 100 -8.37 -3.22 13.76
CA LEU A 100 -7.21 -3.18 14.67
C LEU A 100 -6.01 -3.97 14.15
N LYS A 101 -6.22 -4.94 13.24
CA LYS A 101 -5.13 -5.66 12.57
C LYS A 101 -4.12 -4.72 11.89
N PHE A 102 -4.55 -3.54 11.47
CA PHE A 102 -3.68 -2.59 10.78
C PHE A 102 -2.58 -2.02 11.69
N LEU A 103 -2.71 -2.16 13.01
CA LEU A 103 -1.62 -1.88 13.96
C LEU A 103 -0.38 -2.75 13.69
N MET A 104 -0.55 -3.90 13.03
CA MET A 104 0.57 -4.78 12.61
C MET A 104 1.18 -4.40 11.25
N ASN A 105 0.65 -3.38 10.58
CA ASN A 105 1.11 -2.89 9.27
C ASN A 105 1.65 -1.45 9.38
N MET A 106 2.39 -1.15 10.46
CA MET A 106 3.01 0.16 10.63
C MET A 106 4.21 0.35 9.68
N PRO A 107 4.49 1.58 9.22
CA PRO A 107 5.65 1.86 8.38
C PRO A 107 6.98 1.49 9.05
N PHE A 108 7.85 0.83 8.29
CA PHE A 108 9.22 0.52 8.69
C PHE A 108 10.18 1.53 8.07
N ILE A 109 11.11 2.05 8.88
CA ILE A 109 12.18 2.90 8.37
C ILE A 109 13.17 2.00 7.62
N PHE A 110 13.25 2.17 6.31
CA PHE A 110 14.20 1.46 5.47
C PHE A 110 14.45 2.23 4.17
N PHE A 111 15.72 2.52 3.90
CA PHE A 111 16.11 3.20 2.66
C PHE A 111 16.33 2.17 1.55
N VAL A 112 15.49 2.23 0.52
CA VAL A 112 15.51 1.28 -0.59
C VAL A 112 16.43 1.78 -1.68
N LYS A 113 17.20 0.85 -2.24
CA LYS A 113 18.08 1.07 -3.39
C LYS A 113 17.99 -0.12 -4.34
N PRO A 114 18.43 0.03 -5.59
CA PRO A 114 18.48 -1.09 -6.53
C PRO A 114 19.29 -2.29 -6.02
N GLU A 115 20.29 -2.05 -5.16
CA GLU A 115 21.14 -3.11 -4.61
C GLU A 115 20.47 -3.94 -3.50
N ASN A 116 19.44 -3.41 -2.83
CA ASN A 116 18.83 -4.06 -1.67
C ASN A 116 17.36 -4.47 -1.85
N ILE A 117 16.69 -3.98 -2.90
CA ILE A 117 15.24 -4.15 -3.05
C ILE A 117 14.83 -5.62 -3.22
N VAL A 118 15.62 -6.43 -3.94
CA VAL A 118 15.30 -7.84 -4.17
C VAL A 118 15.38 -8.65 -2.87
N ASP A 119 16.45 -8.47 -2.10
CA ASP A 119 16.62 -9.12 -0.80
C ASP A 119 15.54 -8.69 0.21
N LEU A 120 15.18 -7.40 0.21
CA LEU A 120 14.08 -6.88 1.01
C LEU A 120 12.77 -7.60 0.66
N PHE A 121 12.44 -7.70 -0.63
CA PHE A 121 11.20 -8.34 -1.08
C PHE A 121 11.17 -9.83 -0.74
N ASP A 122 12.26 -10.56 -0.96
CA ASP A 122 12.33 -11.98 -0.62
C ASP A 122 12.08 -12.21 0.87
N LYS A 123 12.62 -11.35 1.74
CA LYS A 123 12.38 -11.39 3.19
C LYS A 123 10.91 -11.10 3.55
N ILE A 124 10.30 -10.10 2.92
CA ILE A 124 8.89 -9.76 3.14
C ILE A 124 7.99 -10.93 2.74
N LEU A 125 8.20 -11.48 1.55
CA LEU A 125 7.39 -12.56 1.00
C LEU A 125 7.54 -13.84 1.83
N ALA A 126 8.75 -14.17 2.28
CA ALA A 126 8.99 -15.28 3.19
C ALA A 126 8.24 -15.10 4.53
N LYS A 127 8.33 -13.91 5.13
CA LYS A 127 7.64 -13.57 6.39
C LYS A 127 6.11 -13.66 6.24
N GLU A 128 5.57 -13.10 5.16
CA GLU A 128 4.13 -13.03 4.94
C GLU A 128 3.54 -14.31 4.33
N ARG A 129 4.41 -15.25 3.95
CA ARG A 129 4.10 -16.52 3.26
C ARG A 129 3.34 -16.27 1.96
N ILE A 130 3.90 -15.42 1.11
CA ILE A 130 3.32 -14.96 -0.16
C ILE A 130 4.26 -15.32 -1.31
N ASN A 131 3.70 -15.74 -2.44
CA ASN A 131 4.46 -15.96 -3.67
C ASN A 131 4.71 -14.63 -4.40
N ARG A 132 5.82 -14.51 -5.13
CA ARG A 132 6.16 -13.32 -5.95
C ARG A 132 5.04 -12.87 -6.92
N ASN A 133 4.17 -13.80 -7.33
CA ASN A 133 3.04 -13.54 -8.23
C ASN A 133 1.72 -13.21 -7.50
N ASN A 134 1.72 -13.25 -6.16
CA ASN A 134 0.51 -13.07 -5.33
C ASN A 134 0.55 -11.75 -4.54
N ILE A 135 1.27 -10.76 -5.07
CA ILE A 135 1.22 -9.38 -4.56
C ILE A 135 0.07 -8.69 -5.31
N ASP A 136 -0.93 -8.17 -4.61
CA ASP A 136 -2.04 -7.49 -5.27
C ASP A 136 -1.61 -6.10 -5.76
N ILE A 137 -1.05 -5.28 -4.86
CA ILE A 137 -0.57 -3.93 -5.21
C ILE A 137 0.88 -3.78 -4.80
N LEU A 138 1.69 -3.30 -5.72
CA LEU A 138 3.02 -2.76 -5.44
C LEU A 138 3.05 -1.29 -5.83
N THR A 139 3.22 -0.42 -4.84
CA THR A 139 3.44 1.02 -5.03
C THR A 139 4.90 1.36 -4.77
N ILE A 140 5.59 1.98 -5.74
CA ILE A 140 6.94 2.51 -5.58
C ILE A 140 6.91 4.02 -5.79
N ASP A 141 7.15 4.73 -4.69
CA ASP A 141 7.39 6.16 -4.60
C ASP A 141 8.54 6.34 -3.58
N ILE A 142 9.76 6.53 -4.08
CA ILE A 142 10.99 6.68 -3.29
C ILE A 142 11.83 7.88 -3.73
N ASP A 143 11.27 8.77 -4.54
CA ASP A 143 11.83 9.99 -5.15
C ASP A 143 13.10 9.85 -6.02
N SER A 144 13.94 8.84 -5.77
CA SER A 144 15.33 8.79 -6.26
C SER A 144 15.63 7.61 -7.20
N TYR A 145 15.07 6.43 -6.93
CA TYR A 145 15.49 5.18 -7.58
C TYR A 145 14.32 4.36 -8.15
N ASP A 146 13.14 4.96 -8.26
CA ASP A 146 11.85 4.33 -8.59
C ASP A 146 11.97 3.41 -9.81
N TYR A 147 12.37 3.98 -10.95
CA TYR A 147 12.58 3.23 -12.19
C TYR A 147 13.56 2.07 -12.03
N TYR A 148 14.71 2.29 -11.38
CA TYR A 148 15.75 1.26 -11.23
C TYR A 148 15.31 0.13 -10.29
N CYS A 149 14.56 0.47 -9.24
CA CYS A 149 13.95 -0.47 -8.32
C CYS A 149 12.87 -1.32 -9.01
N VAL A 150 11.97 -0.69 -9.77
CA VAL A 150 10.96 -1.41 -10.58
C VAL A 150 11.65 -2.35 -11.57
N LYS A 151 12.65 -1.85 -12.31
CA LYS A 151 13.41 -2.66 -13.28
C LYS A 151 14.02 -3.89 -12.62
N LYS A 152 14.68 -3.73 -11.46
CA LYS A 152 15.26 -4.85 -10.71
C LYS A 152 14.22 -5.88 -10.29
N LEU A 153 13.05 -5.44 -9.82
CA LEU A 153 11.99 -6.37 -9.44
C LEU A 153 11.45 -7.15 -10.65
N LEU A 154 11.25 -6.49 -11.79
CA LEU A 154 10.80 -7.16 -13.02
C LEU A 154 11.84 -8.17 -13.54
N GLU A 155 13.14 -7.81 -13.53
CA GLU A 155 14.25 -8.71 -13.90
C GLU A 155 14.32 -9.96 -13.01
N HIS A 156 13.84 -9.87 -11.76
CA HIS A 156 13.77 -10.97 -10.80
C HIS A 156 12.39 -11.65 -10.73
N GLU A 157 11.57 -11.47 -11.77
CA GLU A 157 10.28 -12.12 -11.99
C GLU A 157 9.21 -11.81 -10.92
N TYR A 158 9.26 -10.63 -10.29
CA TYR A 158 8.15 -10.15 -9.48
C TYR A 158 7.01 -9.66 -10.37
N LYS A 159 5.80 -10.23 -10.18
CA LYS A 159 4.62 -9.95 -11.01
C LYS A 159 3.41 -9.61 -10.13
N PRO A 160 3.40 -8.44 -9.47
CA PRO A 160 2.20 -7.97 -8.80
C PRO A 160 1.06 -7.78 -9.80
N ARG A 161 -0.19 -7.87 -9.32
CA ARG A 161 -1.39 -7.67 -10.14
C ARG A 161 -1.54 -6.22 -10.61
N LEU A 162 -1.11 -5.27 -9.77
CA LEU A 162 -1.08 -3.85 -10.06
C LEU A 162 0.25 -3.23 -9.60
N PHE A 163 0.95 -2.59 -10.54
CA PHE A 163 2.05 -1.67 -10.25
C PHE A 163 1.53 -0.22 -10.24
N ILE A 164 1.88 0.53 -9.21
CA ILE A 164 1.70 1.99 -9.14
C ILE A 164 3.09 2.58 -8.93
N VAL A 165 3.53 3.44 -9.83
CA VAL A 165 4.90 3.97 -9.82
C VAL A 165 4.84 5.47 -10.08
N GLU A 166 5.52 6.25 -9.27
CA GLU A 166 5.76 7.67 -9.56
C GLU A 166 6.99 7.80 -10.48
N TYR A 167 6.84 8.52 -11.60
CA TYR A 167 7.88 8.74 -12.61
C TYR A 167 7.80 10.14 -13.20
#